data_AF-A0A0F7FJ37-F1
#
_entry.id   AF-A0A0F7FJ37-F1
#
_cell.length_a   1.000
_cell.length_b   1.000
_cell.length_c   1.000
_cell.angle_alpha   90.00
_cell.angle_beta   90.00
_cell.angle_gamma   90.00
#
_symmetry.space_group_name_H-M   'P 1'
#
loop_
_entity.id
_entity.type
_entity.pdbx_description
1 polymer ?
#
loop_
_entity_poly.entity_id
_entity_poly.type
_entity_poly.pdbx_seq_one_letter_code
_entity_poly.pdbx_strand_id
1 'polypeptide(L)'
;MTDTDTFFNIVTCSGEVCIEFDCSARKYVEVTLGFKVEEGEDVCFSKTSFQEITRAIEYLLSKGLPEHRIAVEGRPLALEFSRQRSSSILVCPICGSTRISPLGVAGLTPPLYVCANCGYRGALVLEVEV
;
A
#
# COMPACT_ATOMS: atom_id res chain seq x y z
N MET A 1 -9.31 1.15 -23.00
CA MET A 1 -8.86 2.16 -22.02
C MET A 1 -10.09 2.71 -21.34
N THR A 2 -10.40 2.22 -20.13
CA THR A 2 -11.48 2.79 -19.30
C THR A 2 -10.87 3.93 -18.52
N ASP A 3 -10.89 5.11 -19.14
CA ASP A 3 -10.52 6.39 -18.56
C ASP A 3 -11.63 6.83 -17.61
N THR A 4 -11.78 6.10 -16.51
CA THR A 4 -12.55 6.60 -15.36
C THR A 4 -11.54 7.32 -14.49
N ASP A 5 -11.82 8.52 -13.99
CA ASP A 5 -10.96 9.21 -13.01
C ASP A 5 -11.36 8.84 -11.56
N THR A 6 -12.16 7.78 -11.43
CA THR A 6 -12.84 7.37 -10.19
C THR A 6 -11.88 6.78 -9.15
N PHE A 7 -12.01 7.21 -7.90
CA PHE A 7 -11.36 6.56 -6.77
C PHE A 7 -12.21 5.41 -6.24
N PHE A 8 -11.53 4.37 -5.77
CA PHE A 8 -12.14 3.19 -5.15
C PHE A 8 -11.73 3.16 -3.69
N ASN A 9 -12.68 3.36 -2.80
CA ASN A 9 -12.46 3.37 -1.36
C ASN A 9 -12.90 2.02 -0.78
N ILE A 10 -11.94 1.28 -0.21
CA ILE A 10 -12.19 0.01 0.45
C ILE A 10 -12.57 0.31 1.91
N VAL A 11 -13.75 -0.15 2.31
CA VAL A 11 -14.29 0.07 3.67
C VAL A 11 -14.82 -1.23 4.23
N THR A 12 -15.03 -1.27 5.55
CA THR A 12 -15.71 -2.38 6.21
C THR A 12 -17.20 -2.06 6.38
N CYS A 13 -18.10 -2.80 5.73
CA CYS A 13 -19.54 -2.69 5.99
C CYS A 13 -20.06 -3.97 6.64
N SER A 14 -20.71 -3.85 7.81
CA SER A 14 -21.39 -4.97 8.47
C SER A 14 -20.52 -6.22 8.68
N GLY A 15 -19.20 -6.04 8.86
CA GLY A 15 -18.23 -7.12 9.03
C GLY A 15 -17.71 -7.75 7.73
N GLU A 16 -18.09 -7.21 6.58
CA GLU A 16 -17.59 -7.60 5.25
C GLU A 16 -16.81 -6.44 4.62
N VAL A 17 -15.97 -6.74 3.63
CA VAL A 17 -15.26 -5.70 2.86
C VAL A 17 -16.15 -5.20 1.72
N CYS A 18 -16.31 -3.88 1.63
CA CYS A 18 -16.99 -3.19 0.55
C CYS A 18 -16.02 -2.32 -0.24
N ILE A 19 -16.42 -1.98 -1.46
CA ILE A 19 -15.74 -1.00 -2.30
C ILE A 19 -16.75 0.08 -2.65
N GLU A 20 -16.50 1.30 -2.18
CA GLU A 20 -17.24 2.51 -2.52
C GLU A 20 -16.57 3.23 -3.68
N PHE A 21 -17.37 3.79 -4.58
CA PHE A 21 -16.90 4.48 -5.79
C PHE A 21 -17.98 5.40 -6.35
N ASP A 22 -17.57 6.32 -7.22
CA ASP A 22 -18.50 7.16 -7.97
C ASP A 22 -19.34 6.30 -8.95
N CYS A 23 -20.66 6.47 -8.95
CA CYS A 23 -21.56 5.66 -9.77
C CYS A 23 -21.27 5.69 -11.28
N SER A 24 -20.53 6.66 -11.80
CA SER A 24 -20.02 6.67 -13.19
C SER A 24 -19.14 5.45 -13.51
N ALA A 25 -18.49 4.85 -12.50
CA ALA A 25 -17.68 3.64 -12.64
C ALA A 25 -18.51 2.34 -12.59
N ARG A 26 -19.84 2.38 -12.46
CA ARG A 26 -20.71 1.20 -12.34
C ARG A 26 -20.40 0.12 -13.38
N LYS A 27 -20.34 0.49 -14.66
CA LYS A 27 -20.05 -0.46 -15.76
C LYS A 27 -18.68 -1.11 -15.61
N TYR A 28 -17.68 -0.36 -15.16
CA TYR A 28 -16.35 -0.90 -14.91
C TYR A 28 -16.37 -1.92 -13.76
N VAL A 29 -17.09 -1.61 -12.67
CA VAL A 29 -17.21 -2.52 -11.53
C VAL A 29 -17.95 -3.81 -11.89
N GLU A 30 -19.06 -3.71 -12.61
CA GLU A 30 -19.86 -4.89 -13.00
C GLU A 30 -19.14 -5.76 -14.03
N VAL A 31 -18.49 -5.16 -15.04
CA VAL A 31 -17.91 -5.89 -16.17
C VAL A 31 -16.45 -6.28 -15.93
N THR A 32 -15.64 -5.39 -15.34
CA THR A 32 -14.19 -5.60 -15.19
C THR A 32 -13.84 -6.17 -13.83
N LEU A 33 -14.44 -5.64 -12.76
CA LEU A 33 -14.21 -6.16 -11.41
C LEU A 33 -15.12 -7.34 -11.07
N GLY A 34 -16.21 -7.53 -11.82
CA GLY A 34 -17.11 -8.66 -11.64
C GLY A 34 -17.93 -8.59 -10.35
N PHE A 35 -18.15 -7.39 -9.82
CA PHE A 35 -18.93 -7.21 -8.60
C PHE A 35 -20.31 -6.62 -8.88
N LYS A 36 -21.28 -6.97 -8.02
CA LYS A 36 -22.63 -6.41 -8.09
C LYS A 36 -22.66 -5.03 -7.47
N VAL A 37 -23.20 -4.05 -8.19
CA VAL A 37 -23.29 -2.66 -7.70
C VAL A 37 -24.64 -2.39 -7.06
N GLU A 38 -24.58 -1.85 -5.84
CA GLU A 38 -25.69 -1.30 -5.09
C GLU A 38 -25.58 0.23 -5.10
N GLU A 39 -26.70 0.92 -5.34
CA GLU A 39 -26.76 2.38 -5.36
C GLU A 39 -27.07 2.88 -3.94
N GLY A 40 -26.22 3.78 -3.44
CA GLY A 40 -26.50 4.63 -2.28
C GLY A 40 -27.05 5.99 -2.72
N GLU A 41 -27.11 6.94 -1.79
CA GLU A 41 -27.60 8.30 -2.10
C GLU A 41 -26.65 9.06 -3.04
N ASP A 42 -25.38 9.19 -2.65
CA ASP A 42 -24.39 9.99 -3.40
C ASP A 42 -23.25 9.13 -4.01
N VAL A 43 -23.15 7.87 -3.61
CA VAL A 43 -22.09 6.95 -4.03
C VAL A 43 -22.64 5.56 -4.33
N CYS A 44 -21.92 4.82 -5.17
CA CYS A 44 -22.19 3.41 -5.41
C CYS A 44 -21.26 2.58 -4.55
N PHE A 45 -21.74 1.42 -4.11
CA PHE A 45 -20.91 0.48 -3.39
C PHE A 45 -21.11 -0.93 -3.90
N SER A 46 -20.13 -1.78 -3.60
CA SER A 46 -20.20 -3.19 -3.89
C SER A 46 -19.67 -3.99 -2.73
N LYS A 47 -20.49 -4.94 -2.26
CA LYS A 47 -20.06 -5.92 -1.27
C LYS A 47 -19.16 -6.95 -1.94
N THR A 48 -18.02 -7.22 -1.33
CA THR A 48 -17.08 -8.24 -1.79
C THR A 48 -17.24 -9.51 -0.95
N SER A 49 -16.73 -10.62 -1.46
CA SER A 49 -16.60 -11.87 -0.69
C SER A 49 -15.33 -11.93 0.17
N PHE A 50 -14.57 -10.82 0.25
CA PHE A 50 -13.32 -10.78 0.98
C PHE A 50 -13.57 -10.57 2.49
N GLN A 51 -12.83 -11.31 3.29
CA GLN A 51 -12.81 -11.16 4.76
C GLN A 51 -11.72 -10.18 5.22
N GLU A 52 -10.75 -9.88 4.35
CA GLU A 52 -9.59 -9.07 4.66
C GLU A 52 -9.42 -7.98 3.61
N ILE A 53 -9.18 -6.74 4.06
CA ILE A 53 -8.94 -5.57 3.18
C ILE A 53 -7.77 -5.84 2.23
N THR A 54 -6.70 -6.49 2.71
CA THR A 54 -5.52 -6.82 1.90
C THR A 54 -5.87 -7.63 0.65
N ARG A 55 -6.78 -8.60 0.76
CA ARG A 55 -7.21 -9.39 -0.40
C ARG A 55 -7.99 -8.56 -1.42
N ALA A 56 -8.78 -7.60 -0.95
CA ALA A 56 -9.49 -6.67 -1.82
C ALA A 56 -8.49 -5.76 -2.56
N ILE A 57 -7.46 -5.26 -1.87
CA ILE A 57 -6.38 -4.46 -2.48
C ILE A 57 -5.67 -5.26 -3.56
N GLU A 58 -5.14 -6.45 -3.22
CA GLU A 58 -4.43 -7.33 -4.16
C GLU A 58 -5.29 -7.65 -5.38
N TYR A 59 -6.58 -7.92 -5.17
CA TYR A 59 -7.52 -8.15 -6.26
C TYR A 59 -7.62 -6.93 -7.18
N LEU A 60 -7.85 -5.73 -6.65
CA LEU A 60 -7.96 -4.50 -7.45
C LEU A 60 -6.67 -4.22 -8.24
N LEU A 61 -5.51 -4.34 -7.58
CA LEU A 61 -4.20 -4.19 -8.24
C LEU A 61 -4.03 -5.22 -9.37
N SER A 62 -4.43 -6.48 -9.14
CA SER A 62 -4.37 -7.54 -10.17
C SER A 62 -5.27 -7.28 -11.39
N LYS A 63 -6.33 -6.46 -11.23
CA LYS A 63 -7.21 -5.99 -12.31
C LYS A 63 -6.68 -4.76 -13.03
N GLY A 64 -5.51 -4.27 -12.65
CA GLY A 64 -4.85 -3.12 -13.27
C GLY A 64 -5.33 -1.77 -12.74
N LEU A 65 -6.00 -1.73 -11.58
CA LEU A 65 -6.21 -0.47 -10.88
C LEU A 65 -4.88 0.03 -10.32
N PRO A 66 -4.48 1.28 -10.59
CA PRO A 66 -3.26 1.80 -10.01
C PRO A 66 -3.46 2.15 -8.53
N GLU A 67 -2.42 1.96 -7.71
CA GLU A 67 -2.44 2.19 -6.26
C GLU A 67 -2.95 3.59 -5.87
N HIS A 68 -2.58 4.62 -6.64
CA HIS A 68 -2.98 6.00 -6.36
C HIS A 68 -4.49 6.25 -6.53
N ARG A 69 -5.25 5.28 -7.03
CA ARG A 69 -6.72 5.34 -7.16
C ARG A 69 -7.45 4.47 -6.15
N ILE A 70 -6.71 3.78 -5.28
CA ILE A 70 -7.27 2.97 -4.20
C ILE A 70 -7.09 3.74 -2.90
N ALA A 71 -8.14 3.79 -2.10
CA ALA A 71 -8.11 4.25 -0.72
C ALA A 71 -8.61 3.14 0.21
N VAL A 72 -8.21 3.20 1.47
CA VAL A 72 -8.70 2.33 2.55
C VAL A 72 -9.22 3.24 3.64
N GLU A 73 -10.50 3.12 3.98
CA GLU A 73 -11.15 3.92 5.03
C GLU A 73 -10.87 5.43 4.84
N GLY A 74 -10.97 5.90 3.59
CA GLY A 74 -10.74 7.29 3.19
C GLY A 74 -9.27 7.71 3.06
N ARG A 75 -8.31 6.79 3.23
CA ARG A 75 -6.86 7.07 3.13
C ARG A 75 -6.26 6.51 1.85
N PRO A 76 -5.58 7.31 1.01
CA PRO A 76 -4.96 6.80 -0.21
C PRO A 76 -3.92 5.71 0.07
N LEU A 77 -4.01 4.59 -0.66
CA LEU A 77 -3.13 3.43 -0.49
C LEU A 77 -1.66 3.77 -0.72
N ALA A 78 -1.37 4.66 -1.67
CA ALA A 78 -0.01 5.13 -1.95
C ALA A 78 0.70 5.75 -0.73
N LEU A 79 -0.06 6.27 0.25
CA LEU A 79 0.47 6.82 1.51
C LEU A 79 0.64 5.74 2.60
N GLU A 80 -0.04 4.61 2.49
CA GLU A 80 0.06 3.48 3.44
C GLU A 80 1.14 2.47 3.04
N PHE A 81 1.31 2.18 1.75
CA PHE A 81 2.34 1.26 1.25
C PHE A 81 3.77 1.74 1.52
N SER A 82 3.98 3.05 1.66
CA SER A 82 5.27 3.60 2.09
C SER A 82 5.60 3.30 3.56
N ARG A 83 4.61 2.91 4.38
CA ARG A 83 4.81 2.42 5.76
C ARG A 83 4.81 0.90 5.89
N GLN A 84 4.35 0.19 4.86
CA GLN A 84 4.17 -1.26 4.86
C GLN A 84 5.12 -1.96 3.87
N ARG A 85 6.28 -1.35 3.58
CA ARG A 85 7.42 -2.15 3.10
C ARG A 85 7.70 -3.22 4.16
N SER A 86 7.82 -4.46 3.70
CA SER A 86 8.33 -5.60 4.44
C SER A 86 9.39 -5.17 5.46
N SER A 87 9.42 -5.81 6.63
CA SER A 87 10.42 -5.53 7.66
C SER A 87 11.83 -5.73 7.07
N SER A 88 12.39 -4.68 6.48
CA SER A 88 13.67 -4.75 5.83
C SER A 88 14.74 -4.74 6.91
N ILE A 89 15.61 -5.73 6.87
CA ILE A 89 16.73 -5.80 7.79
C ILE A 89 17.85 -4.97 7.18
N LEU A 90 18.33 -3.99 7.94
CA LEU A 90 19.53 -3.23 7.57
C LEU A 90 20.78 -4.09 7.78
N VAL A 91 21.59 -4.20 6.74
CA VAL A 91 22.81 -5.01 6.69
C VAL A 91 24.00 -4.13 6.32
N CYS A 92 25.13 -4.35 6.99
CA CYS A 92 26.38 -3.67 6.68
C CYS A 92 26.89 -4.09 5.28
N PRO A 93 27.12 -3.14 4.34
CA PRO A 93 27.54 -3.48 2.99
C PRO A 93 28.99 -4.01 2.91
N ILE A 94 29.79 -3.84 3.97
CA ILE A 94 31.18 -4.28 4.00
C ILE A 94 31.33 -5.70 4.52
N CYS A 95 30.56 -6.09 5.54
CA CYS A 95 30.76 -7.37 6.24
C CYS A 95 29.49 -8.24 6.37
N GLY A 96 28.34 -7.78 5.89
CA GLY A 96 27.08 -8.53 5.98
C GLY A 96 26.44 -8.59 7.37
N SER A 97 27.01 -7.91 8.37
CA SER A 97 26.45 -7.90 9.73
C SER A 97 25.18 -7.04 9.81
N THR A 98 24.17 -7.51 10.54
CA THR A 98 22.95 -6.76 10.88
C THR A 98 23.15 -5.82 12.08
N ARG A 99 24.35 -5.81 12.70
CA ARG A 99 24.69 -4.94 13.84
C ARG A 99 25.07 -3.55 13.35
N ILE A 100 24.11 -2.88 12.70
CA ILE A 100 24.24 -1.53 12.18
C ILE A 100 23.30 -0.59 12.93
N SER A 101 23.75 0.63 13.21
CA SER A 101 22.97 1.61 13.97
C SER A 101 23.18 3.01 13.40
N PRO A 102 22.15 3.87 13.41
CA PRO A 102 22.29 5.24 12.92
C PRO A 102 23.21 6.06 13.83
N LEU A 103 24.03 6.90 13.20
CA LEU A 103 24.87 7.92 13.83
C LEU A 103 24.19 9.29 13.63
N GLY A 104 23.54 9.79 14.69
CA GLY A 104 23.02 11.16 14.77
C GLY A 104 21.50 11.30 14.60
N VAL A 105 21.03 12.54 14.70
CA VAL A 105 19.63 12.94 14.53
C VAL A 105 19.34 13.25 13.06
N ALA A 106 18.21 12.75 12.56
CA ALA A 106 17.75 12.99 11.19
C ALA A 106 17.59 14.50 10.93
N GLY A 107 18.12 14.98 9.81
CA GLY A 107 18.06 16.36 9.35
C GLY A 107 17.97 16.44 7.82
N LEU A 108 18.45 17.52 7.20
CA LEU A 108 18.48 17.68 5.73
C LEU A 108 19.43 16.72 5.00
N THR A 109 20.30 16.01 5.73
CA THR A 109 21.26 15.06 5.16
C THR A 109 20.81 13.61 5.39
N PRO A 110 21.15 12.67 4.47
CA PRO A 110 20.91 11.26 4.69
C PRO A 110 21.52 10.77 6.02
N PRO A 111 20.85 9.85 6.73
CA PRO A 111 21.37 9.30 7.97
C PRO A 111 22.69 8.58 7.72
N LEU A 112 23.67 8.81 8.61
CA LEU A 112 24.89 8.02 8.65
C LEU A 112 24.66 6.80 9.53
N TYR A 113 25.39 5.72 9.25
CA TYR A 113 25.30 4.47 9.99
C TYR A 113 26.68 4.02 10.47
N VAL A 114 26.71 3.32 11.60
CA VAL A 114 27.89 2.63 12.12
C VAL A 114 27.64 1.13 12.25
N CYS A 115 28.59 0.31 11.79
CA CYS A 115 28.58 -1.12 12.04
C CYS A 115 29.41 -1.46 13.29
N ALA A 116 28.80 -2.10 14.28
CA ALA A 116 29.48 -2.55 15.49
C ALA A 116 30.42 -3.74 15.26
N ASN A 117 30.35 -4.40 14.09
CA ASN A 117 31.18 -5.56 13.76
C ASN A 117 32.50 -5.16 13.09
N CYS A 118 32.45 -4.40 11.99
CA CYS A 118 33.66 -4.03 11.22
C CYS A 118 34.05 -2.54 11.34
N GLY A 119 33.28 -1.73 12.06
CA GLY A 119 33.55 -0.30 12.22
C GLY A 119 33.20 0.57 11.02
N TYR A 120 32.51 0.03 10.00
CA TYR A 120 31.99 0.82 8.87
C TYR A 120 31.24 2.07 9.35
N ARG A 121 31.49 3.21 8.68
CA ARG A 121 30.82 4.49 8.90
C ARG A 121 30.44 5.11 7.56
N GLY A 122 29.14 5.30 7.30
CA GLY A 122 28.70 5.93 6.06
C GLY A 122 27.18 5.89 5.87
N ALA A 123 26.71 6.52 4.79
CA ALA A 123 25.28 6.62 4.48
C ALA A 123 24.71 5.40 3.74
N LEU A 124 25.57 4.44 3.33
CA LEU A 124 25.14 3.27 2.58
C LEU A 124 24.80 2.13 3.51
N VAL A 125 23.62 1.54 3.30
CA VAL A 125 23.15 0.32 3.95
C VAL A 125 22.60 -0.61 2.89
N LEU A 126 22.73 -1.91 3.12
CA LEU A 126 22.05 -2.91 2.33
C LEU A 126 20.71 -3.20 3.01
N GLU A 127 19.61 -3.05 2.28
CA GLU A 127 18.28 -3.46 2.76
C GLU A 127 17.96 -4.83 2.19
N VAL A 128 17.63 -5.78 3.09
CA VAL A 128 17.20 -7.13 2.70
C VAL A 128 15.76 -7.30 3.12
N GLU A 129 14.90 -7.64 2.15
CA GLU A 129 13.51 -8.01 2.39
C GLU A 129 13.43 -9.39 3.06
N VAL A 130 12.53 -9.55 4.02
CA VAL A 130 12.30 -10.80 4.77
C VAL A 130 10.89 -11.29 4.50
#